data_AF-A0A645AGA8-F1
#
_entry.id   AF-A0A645AGA8-F1
#
_cell.length_a   1.000
_cell.length_b   1.000
_cell.length_c   1.000
_cell.angle_alpha   90.00
_cell.angle_beta   90.00
_cell.angle_gamma   90.00
#
_symmetry.space_group_name_H-M   'P 1'
#
loop_
_entity.id
_entity.type
_entity.pdbx_description
1 polymer ?
#
loop_
_entity_poly.entity_id
_entity_poly.type
_entity_poly.pdbx_seq_one_letter_code
_entity_poly.pdbx_strand_id
1 'polypeptide(L)'
;MLDALVPFVDGLEQEVAAGRSLTEAWGDAAQIAVRAAADTAALSPKVGRARPLAERSVGTPDAGATSLAMCVVEVGDVLADRKAGQGSAGQSGAGQARAGHGSGEQE
;
A
#
# COMPACT_ATOMS: atom_id res chain seq x y z
N MET A 1 -14.76 -1.21 -11.17
CA MET A 1 -13.37 -0.68 -11.07
C MET A 1 -13.35 0.68 -10.39
N LEU A 2 -14.05 1.68 -10.93
CA LEU A 2 -14.11 3.02 -10.31
C LEU A 2 -14.67 2.99 -8.89
N ASP A 3 -15.59 2.05 -8.62
CA ASP A 3 -16.18 1.82 -7.30
C ASP A 3 -15.14 1.46 -6.23
N ALA A 4 -13.97 0.94 -6.61
CA ALA A 4 -12.84 0.72 -5.70
C ALA A 4 -11.73 1.78 -5.85
N LEU A 5 -11.51 2.30 -7.06
CA LEU A 5 -10.46 3.29 -7.33
C LEU A 5 -10.71 4.62 -6.63
N VAL A 6 -11.93 5.14 -6.71
CA VAL A 6 -12.25 6.46 -6.15
C VAL A 6 -12.11 6.43 -4.61
N PRO A 7 -12.71 5.47 -3.89
CA PRO A 7 -12.51 5.37 -2.44
C PRO A 7 -11.04 5.13 -2.04
N PHE A 8 -10.28 4.39 -2.84
CA PHE A 8 -8.83 4.21 -2.62
C PHE A 8 -8.08 5.54 -2.69
N VAL A 9 -8.30 6.33 -3.75
CA VAL A 9 -7.63 7.63 -3.93
C VAL A 9 -8.01 8.59 -2.80
N ASP A 10 -9.30 8.70 -2.49
CA ASP A 10 -9.79 9.57 -1.43
C ASP A 10 -9.14 9.23 -0.07
N GLY A 11 -9.09 7.93 0.27
CA GLY A 11 -8.45 7.46 1.49
C GLY A 11 -6.94 7.73 1.52
N LEU A 12 -6.25 7.50 0.40
CA LEU A 12 -4.82 7.76 0.30
C LEU A 12 -4.50 9.25 0.45
N GLU A 13 -5.24 10.12 -0.24
CA GLU A 13 -5.07 11.57 -0.15
C GLU A 13 -5.32 12.07 1.27
N GLN A 14 -6.34 11.53 1.95
CA GLN A 14 -6.67 11.89 3.33
C GLN A 14 -5.56 11.51 4.31
N GLU A 15 -5.03 10.28 4.24
CA GLU A 15 -3.97 9.82 5.15
C GLU A 15 -2.63 10.51 4.87
N VAL A 16 -2.32 10.81 3.60
CA VAL A 16 -1.14 11.62 3.23
C VAL A 16 -1.28 13.04 3.75
N ALA A 17 -2.46 13.66 3.61
CA ALA A 17 -2.73 14.98 4.17
C ALA A 17 -2.65 15.01 5.71
N ALA A 18 -2.97 13.88 6.36
CA ALA A 18 -2.80 13.69 7.81
C ALA A 18 -1.34 13.46 8.24
N GLY A 19 -0.39 13.42 7.30
CA GLY A 19 1.05 13.29 7.57
C GLY A 19 1.51 11.86 7.82
N ARG A 20 0.70 10.84 7.47
CA ARG A 20 1.13 9.44 7.57
C ARG A 20 2.23 9.11 6.57
N SER A 21 3.04 8.10 6.88
CA SER A 21 4.01 7.62 5.90
C SER A 21 3.30 6.97 4.72
N LEU A 22 3.88 7.07 3.52
CA LEU A 22 3.29 6.50 2.30
C LEU A 22 2.92 5.01 2.47
N THR A 23 3.77 4.21 3.14
CA THR A 23 3.49 2.80 3.39
C THR A 23 2.23 2.58 4.24
N GLU A 24 2.03 3.39 5.28
CA GLU A 24 0.85 3.28 6.16
C GLU A 24 -0.39 3.77 5.41
N ALA A 25 -0.32 4.95 4.81
CA ALA A 25 -1.41 5.55 4.04
C ALA A 25 -1.87 4.63 2.89
N TRP A 26 -0.92 4.00 2.18
CA TRP A 26 -1.22 3.05 1.11
C TRP A 26 -1.89 1.78 1.63
N GLY A 27 -1.40 1.23 2.75
CA GLY A 27 -2.00 0.06 3.39
C GLY A 27 -3.46 0.30 3.79
N ASP A 28 -3.72 1.43 4.45
CA ASP A 28 -5.08 1.82 4.86
C ASP A 28 -6.00 2.05 3.64
N ALA A 29 -5.51 2.76 2.63
CA ALA A 29 -6.24 2.98 1.38
C ALA A 29 -6.53 1.66 0.63
N ALA A 30 -5.58 0.71 0.62
CA ALA A 30 -5.78 -0.59 -0.02
C ALA A 30 -6.91 -1.38 0.64
N GLN A 31 -7.05 -1.31 1.98
CA GLN A 31 -8.18 -1.94 2.68
C GLN A 31 -9.53 -1.30 2.32
N ILE A 32 -9.56 0.02 2.11
CA ILE A 32 -10.73 0.72 1.59
C ILE A 32 -11.10 0.19 0.20
N ALA A 33 -10.11 0.00 -0.68
CA ALA A 33 -10.34 -0.57 -2.02
C ALA A 33 -10.93 -1.98 -1.98
N VAL A 34 -10.40 -2.85 -1.10
CA VAL A 34 -10.89 -4.23 -0.89
C VAL A 34 -12.34 -4.22 -0.43
N ARG A 35 -12.66 -3.37 0.56
CA ARG A 35 -14.03 -3.24 1.07
C ARG A 35 -14.98 -2.75 -0.01
N ALA A 36 -14.61 -1.69 -0.72
CA ALA A 36 -15.42 -1.10 -1.76
C ALA A 36 -15.64 -2.06 -2.94
N ALA A 37 -14.62 -2.85 -3.30
CA ALA A 37 -14.75 -3.92 -4.28
C ALA A 37 -15.76 -5.00 -3.82
N ALA A 38 -15.70 -5.45 -2.58
CA ALA A 38 -16.67 -6.42 -2.04
C ALA A 38 -18.11 -5.86 -2.04
N ASP A 39 -18.28 -4.59 -1.67
CA ASP A 39 -19.59 -3.93 -1.60
C ASP A 39 -20.25 -3.78 -2.97
N THR A 40 -19.49 -3.87 -4.08
CA THR A 40 -20.08 -3.89 -5.43
C THR A 40 -21.03 -5.07 -5.68
N ALA A 41 -20.95 -6.15 -4.88
CA ALA A 41 -21.89 -7.26 -4.97
C ALA A 41 -23.35 -6.83 -4.71
N ALA A 42 -23.56 -5.76 -3.95
CA ALA A 42 -24.88 -5.18 -3.69
C ALA A 42 -25.35 -4.22 -4.80
N LEU A 43 -24.48 -3.90 -5.77
CA LEU A 43 -24.76 -2.91 -6.81
C LEU A 43 -25.24 -3.58 -8.10
N SER A 44 -26.23 -2.97 -8.74
CA SER A 44 -26.63 -3.36 -10.09
C SER A 44 -25.79 -2.57 -11.12
N PRO A 45 -25.15 -3.24 -12.10
CA PRO A 45 -24.28 -2.57 -13.06
C PRO A 45 -25.06 -1.62 -13.97
N LYS A 46 -24.75 -0.31 -13.88
CA LYS A 46 -25.41 0.76 -14.65
C LYS A 46 -24.74 1.05 -16.00
N VAL A 47 -23.50 0.62 -16.18
CA VAL A 47 -22.65 0.94 -17.34
C VAL A 47 -21.86 -0.28 -17.84
N GLY A 48 -21.44 -0.24 -19.10
CA GLY A 48 -20.55 -1.26 -19.70
C GLY A 48 -21.24 -2.55 -20.18
N ARG A 49 -20.42 -3.56 -20.52
CA ARG A 49 -20.88 -4.86 -21.06
C ARG A 49 -21.67 -5.71 -20.06
N ALA A 50 -21.59 -5.38 -18.78
CA ALA A 50 -22.33 -6.07 -17.71
C ALA A 50 -23.80 -5.62 -17.63
N ARG A 51 -24.18 -4.47 -18.22
CA ARG A 51 -25.54 -3.92 -18.15
C ARG A 51 -26.66 -4.89 -18.60
N PRO A 52 -26.51 -5.71 -19.67
CA PRO A 52 -27.54 -6.69 -20.05
C PRO A 52 -27.71 -7.84 -19.05
N LEU A 53 -26.72 -8.06 -18.16
CA LEU A 53 -26.72 -9.11 -17.14
C LEU A 53 -27.11 -8.57 -15.75
N ALA A 54 -27.53 -7.30 -15.65
CA ALA A 54 -27.69 -6.59 -14.40
C ALA A 54 -28.59 -7.28 -13.35
N GLU A 55 -29.61 -8.03 -13.78
CA GLU A 55 -30.47 -8.81 -12.87
C GLU A 55 -29.81 -10.12 -12.38
N ARG A 56 -28.83 -10.67 -13.11
CA ARG A 56 -28.07 -11.86 -12.73
C ARG A 56 -26.76 -11.54 -12.02
N SER A 57 -26.31 -10.29 -12.06
CA SER A 57 -25.04 -9.84 -11.47
C SER A 57 -25.14 -9.49 -9.99
N VAL A 58 -26.34 -9.32 -9.43
CA VAL A 58 -26.54 -9.03 -8.00
C VAL A 58 -26.05 -10.22 -7.18
N GLY A 59 -25.20 -9.96 -6.19
CA GLY A 59 -24.57 -10.96 -5.33
C GLY A 59 -23.15 -11.37 -5.74
N THR A 60 -22.64 -10.88 -6.88
CA THR A 60 -21.25 -11.12 -7.30
C THR A 60 -20.47 -9.80 -7.35
N PRO A 61 -19.33 -9.68 -6.65
CA PRO A 61 -18.47 -8.51 -6.76
C PRO A 61 -18.04 -8.23 -8.22
N ASP A 62 -17.94 -6.96 -8.58
CA ASP A 62 -17.39 -6.51 -9.86
C ASP A 62 -15.94 -7.02 -10.00
N ALA A 63 -15.68 -7.78 -11.06
CA ALA A 63 -14.36 -8.31 -11.32
C ALA A 63 -13.32 -7.19 -11.52
N GLY A 64 -13.71 -6.06 -12.11
CA GLY A 64 -12.81 -4.92 -12.31
C GLY A 64 -12.40 -4.25 -11.00
N ALA A 65 -13.33 -4.08 -10.06
CA ALA A 65 -13.06 -3.56 -8.72
C ALA A 65 -12.22 -4.54 -7.89
N THR A 66 -12.55 -5.84 -7.97
CA THR A 66 -11.81 -6.90 -7.27
C THR A 66 -10.36 -6.99 -7.75
N SER A 67 -10.13 -7.01 -9.06
CA SER A 67 -8.77 -7.02 -9.63
C SER A 67 -7.97 -5.79 -9.23
N LEU A 68 -8.60 -4.60 -9.22
CA LEU A 68 -7.94 -3.39 -8.77
C LEU A 68 -7.51 -3.49 -7.29
N ALA A 69 -8.41 -3.96 -6.43
CA ALA A 69 -8.13 -4.15 -5.01
C ALA A 69 -6.91 -5.07 -4.79
N MET A 70 -6.84 -6.18 -5.54
CA MET A 70 -5.67 -7.08 -5.50
C MET A 70 -4.38 -6.36 -5.92
N CYS A 71 -4.41 -5.58 -7.00
CA CYS A 71 -3.23 -4.84 -7.45
C CYS A 71 -2.74 -3.84 -6.41
N VAL A 72 -3.63 -3.07 -5.78
CA VAL A 72 -3.20 -2.05 -4.80
C VAL A 72 -2.71 -2.67 -3.50
N VAL A 73 -3.24 -3.83 -3.09
CA VAL A 73 -2.71 -4.61 -1.97
C VAL A 73 -1.29 -5.07 -2.25
N GLU A 74 -1.05 -5.69 -3.41
CA GLU A 74 0.29 -6.16 -3.80
C GLU A 74 1.32 -5.02 -3.83
N VAL A 75 0.92 -3.85 -4.34
CA VAL A 75 1.81 -2.67 -4.30
C VAL A 75 2.11 -2.25 -2.85
N GLY A 76 1.12 -2.32 -1.96
CA GLY A 76 1.29 -2.04 -0.53
C GLY A 76 2.32 -2.97 0.12
N ASP A 77 2.26 -4.26 -0.18
CA ASP A 77 3.20 -5.26 0.31
C ASP A 77 4.62 -4.98 -0.16
N VAL A 78 4.80 -4.67 -1.46
CA VAL A 78 6.11 -4.26 -2.02
C VAL A 78 6.65 -2.99 -1.36
N LEU A 79 5.80 -2.03 -1.02
CA LEU A 79 6.20 -0.81 -0.32
C LEU A 79 6.63 -1.10 1.12
N ALA A 80 5.94 -2.01 1.81
CA ALA A 80 6.27 -2.43 3.17
C ALA A 80 7.61 -3.17 3.21
N ASP A 81 7.83 -4.11 2.29
CA ASP A 81 9.07 -4.87 2.17
C ASP A 81 10.28 -3.96 1.92
N ARG A 82 10.13 -2.95 1.06
CA ARG A 82 11.19 -1.96 0.81
C ARG A 82 11.48 -1.11 2.04
N LYS A 83 10.48 -0.70 2.81
CA LYS A 83 10.67 0.02 4.09
C LYS A 83 11.44 -0.82 5.09
N ALA A 84 11.14 -2.12 5.19
CA ALA A 84 11.84 -3.06 6.07
C ALA A 84 13.31 -3.27 5.64
N GLY A 85 13.58 -3.40 4.33
CA GLY A 85 14.94 -3.55 3.81
C GLY A 85 15.83 -2.31 3.98
N GLN A 86 15.25 -1.10 3.94
CA GLN A 86 15.98 0.15 4.14
C GLN A 86 16.39 0.41 5.59
N GLY A 87 15.67 -0.14 6.58
CA GLY A 87 16.01 -0.03 8.00
C GLY A 87 17.30 -0.74 8.41
N SER A 88 17.75 -1.73 7.63
CA SER A 88 18.95 -2.53 7.92
C SER A 88 20.25 -1.93 7.40
N ALA A 89 20.21 -1.06 6.37
CA ALA A 89 21.43 -0.53 5.73
C ALA A 89 22.05 0.67 6.48
N GLY A 90 21.34 1.26 7.45
CA GLY A 90 21.74 2.50 8.14
C GLY A 90 22.50 2.34 9.46
N GLN A 91 22.76 1.12 9.94
CA GLN A 91 23.37 0.89 11.28
C GLN A 91 24.83 0.43 11.27
N SER A 92 25.45 0.23 10.10
CA SER A 92 26.86 -0.18 10.01
C SER A 92 27.76 1.00 9.63
N GLY A 93 28.05 1.89 10.59
CA GLY A 93 28.86 3.07 10.31
C GLY A 93 29.12 4.03 11.47
N ALA A 94 29.13 3.56 12.72
CA ALA A 94 29.57 4.38 13.84
C ALA A 94 30.41 3.53 14.82
N GLY A 95 31.70 3.85 14.92
CA GLY A 95 32.50 3.52 16.10
C GLY A 95 33.50 2.37 15.98
N GLN A 96 34.53 2.52 15.15
CA GLN A 96 35.87 2.05 15.54
C GLN A 96 36.88 3.18 15.29
N ALA A 97 36.82 4.18 16.17
CA ALA A 97 37.96 5.07 16.38
C ALA A 97 39.09 4.22 16.98
N ARG A 98 40.08 3.87 16.16
CA ARG A 98 41.35 3.33 16.65
C ARG A 98 42.07 4.45 17.39
N ALA A 99 41.88 4.48 18.70
CA ALA A 99 42.70 5.26 19.61
C ALA A 99 44.15 4.80 19.46
N GLY A 100 45.04 5.76 19.21
CA GLY A 100 46.46 5.55 19.11
C GLY A 100 47.06 4.98 20.39
N HIS A 101 48.09 4.15 20.21
CA HIS A 101 49.10 3.91 21.22
C HIS A 101 50.45 4.20 20.59
N GLY A 102 50.85 5.49 20.67
CA GLY A 102 52.23 5.90 20.56
C GLY A 102 52.80 5.97 21.97
N SER A 103 53.70 5.05 22.31
CA SER A 103 54.54 5.03 23.52
C SER A 103 55.51 3.85 23.34
N GLY A 104 56.82 3.97 23.27
CA GLY A 104 57.70 5.12 23.34
C GLY A 104 59.10 4.73 22.85
N GLU A 105 59.80 5.70 22.27
CA GLU A 105 61.25 5.71 22.15
C GLU A 105 61.74 6.79 23.10
N GLN A 106 62.29 6.40 24.26
CA GLN A 106 63.31 7.17 24.99
C GLN A 106 64.25 6.19 25.71
N GLU A 107 65.52 6.31 25.35
CA GLU A 107 66.79 5.77 25.91
C GLU A 107 67.12 4.27 25.80
#